data_AF-A0ABD0N9N8-F1
#
_entry.id   AF-A0ABD0N9N8-F1
#
_cell.length_a   1.000
_cell.length_b   1.000
_cell.length_c   1.000
_cell.angle_alpha   90.00
_cell.angle_beta   90.00
_cell.angle_gamma   90.00
#
_symmetry.space_group_name_H-M   'P 1'
#
loop_
_entity.id
_entity.type
_entity.pdbx_description
1 polymer ?
#
loop_
_entity_poly.entity_id
_entity_poly.type
_entity_poly.pdbx_seq_one_letter_code
_entity_poly.pdbx_strand_id
1 'polypeptide(L)'
;ERRVYEKANHHNKLAQAGEEPGLHIKIKVTPDMQIGSDFDVYAELKNNTMVTKSCRVMFYAQAISYNGKLGETCGLGEFTEINLASTE
;
A
#
# COMPACT_ATOMS: atom_id res chain seq x y z
N GLU A 1 -18.02 -14.30 10.66
CA GLU A 1 -17.39 -12.97 10.79
C GLU A 1 -18.37 -11.81 10.60
N ARG A 2 -18.99 -11.62 9.42
CA ARG A 2 -19.90 -10.49 9.12
C ARG A 2 -21.05 -10.25 10.13
N ARG A 3 -21.76 -11.31 10.54
CA ARG A 3 -22.84 -11.24 11.56
C ARG A 3 -22.34 -10.80 12.95
N VAL A 4 -21.06 -11.02 13.26
CA VAL A 4 -20.45 -10.63 14.55
C VAL A 4 -20.09 -9.14 14.54
N TYR A 5 -19.60 -8.62 13.41
CA TYR A 5 -19.35 -7.19 13.22
C TYR A 5 -20.63 -6.35 13.27
N GLU A 6 -21.72 -6.86 12.68
CA GLU A 6 -23.05 -6.24 12.76
C GLU A 6 -23.58 -6.23 14.21
N LYS A 7 -23.47 -7.37 14.92
CA LYS A 7 -23.88 -7.47 16.33
C LYS A 7 -23.09 -6.55 17.26
N ALA A 8 -21.82 -6.26 16.93
CA ALA A 8 -20.97 -5.36 17.69
C ALA A 8 -21.13 -3.88 17.31
N ASN A 9 -22.11 -3.53 16.44
CA ASN A 9 -22.41 -2.16 16.00
C ASN A 9 -21.21 -1.42 15.38
N HIS A 10 -20.27 -2.16 14.77
CA HIS A 10 -19.07 -1.62 14.10
C HIS A 10 -19.35 -1.23 12.64
N HIS A 11 -20.49 -0.59 12.37
CA HIS A 11 -20.96 -0.25 11.02
C HIS A 11 -20.01 0.67 10.23
N ASN A 12 -19.13 1.42 10.91
CA ASN A 12 -18.13 2.28 10.25
C ASN A 12 -17.08 1.51 9.44
N LYS A 13 -16.74 0.26 9.81
CA LYS A 13 -15.80 -0.57 9.03
C LYS A 13 -16.45 -1.19 7.79
N LEU A 14 -17.78 -1.34 7.79
CA LEU A 14 -18.54 -1.90 6.67
C LEU A 14 -18.79 -0.86 5.56
N ALA A 15 -18.74 0.43 5.89
CA ALA A 15 -19.04 1.53 4.98
C ALA A 15 -17.80 2.17 4.31
N GLN A 16 -16.59 1.69 4.60
CA GLN A 16 -15.41 2.12 3.83
C GLN A 16 -15.59 1.63 2.39
N ALA A 17 -15.95 2.56 1.50
CA ALA A 17 -15.79 2.37 0.07
C ALA A 17 -14.33 1.94 -0.15
N GLY A 18 -14.15 0.73 -0.68
CA GLY A 18 -12.83 0.15 -0.88
C GLY A 18 -11.97 0.99 -1.83
N GLU A 19 -10.74 0.55 -2.02
CA GLU A 19 -9.81 1.10 -3.01
C GLU A 19 -10.48 1.25 -4.39
N GLU A 20 -10.01 2.20 -5.20
CA GLU A 20 -10.55 2.40 -6.55
C GLU A 20 -10.59 1.06 -7.31
N PRO A 21 -11.76 0.64 -7.82
CA PRO A 21 -11.87 -0.65 -8.48
C PRO A 21 -10.93 -0.69 -9.70
N GLY A 22 -10.03 -1.69 -9.71
CA GLY A 22 -9.13 -1.97 -10.82
C GLY A 22 -7.68 -1.51 -10.61
N LEU A 23 -7.39 -0.53 -9.76
CA LEU A 23 -6.01 -0.15 -9.44
C LEU A 23 -5.56 -0.85 -8.15
N HIS A 24 -4.53 -1.69 -8.22
CA HIS A 24 -4.04 -2.46 -7.08
C HIS A 24 -2.59 -2.09 -6.79
N ILE A 25 -2.27 -1.98 -5.50
CA ILE A 25 -0.91 -1.69 -5.03
C ILE A 25 -0.50 -2.76 -4.02
N LYS A 26 0.67 -3.36 -4.22
CA LYS A 26 1.22 -4.36 -3.30
C LYS A 26 2.66 -4.04 -2.95
N ILE A 27 2.93 -3.87 -1.66
CA ILE A 27 4.30 -3.71 -1.15
C ILE A 27 4.92 -5.10 -0.99
N LYS A 28 6.12 -5.28 -1.51
CA LYS A 28 6.94 -6.49 -1.38
C LYS A 28 8.32 -6.11 -0.86
N VAL A 29 8.90 -7.00 -0.06
CA VAL A 29 10.28 -6.88 0.43
C VAL A 29 11.03 -8.14 0.03
N THR A 30 12.34 -8.01 -0.16
CA THR A 30 13.22 -9.16 -0.36
C THR A 30 13.18 -10.11 0.86
N PRO A 31 13.22 -11.44 0.65
CA PRO A 31 13.00 -12.41 1.73
C PRO A 31 14.10 -12.43 2.81
N ASP A 32 15.31 -12.00 2.48
CA ASP A 32 16.49 -12.15 3.33
C ASP A 32 16.94 -10.81 3.95
N MET A 33 16.00 -10.00 4.44
CA MET A 33 16.31 -8.74 5.10
C MET A 33 16.98 -8.99 6.46
N GLN A 34 18.21 -8.49 6.63
CA GLN A 34 18.96 -8.58 7.88
C GLN A 34 19.23 -7.20 8.48
N ILE A 35 19.23 -7.14 9.81
CA ILE A 35 19.57 -5.91 10.54
C ILE A 35 21.02 -5.52 10.21
N GLY A 36 21.21 -4.27 9.79
CA GLY A 36 22.51 -3.70 9.46
C GLY A 36 22.99 -3.99 8.04
N SER A 37 22.15 -4.58 7.19
CA SER A 37 22.41 -4.73 5.75
C SER A 37 21.42 -3.91 4.93
N ASP A 38 21.83 -3.53 3.72
CA ASP A 38 20.94 -2.90 2.74
C ASP A 38 19.88 -3.91 2.28
N PHE A 39 18.68 -3.42 1.99
CA PHE A 39 17.57 -4.24 1.52
C PHE A 39 16.71 -3.47 0.53
N ASP A 40 16.08 -4.20 -0.38
CA ASP A 40 15.19 -3.62 -1.37
C ASP A 40 13.72 -3.84 -1.02
N VAL A 41 12.94 -2.77 -1.18
CA VAL A 41 11.48 -2.74 -1.08
C VAL A 41 10.91 -2.32 -2.41
N TYR A 42 9.89 -3.03 -2.88
CA TYR A 42 9.22 -2.77 -4.16
C TYR A 42 7.73 -2.51 -3.91
N ALA A 43 7.13 -1.58 -4.64
CA ALA A 43 5.68 -1.52 -4.81
C ALA A 43 5.31 -2.00 -6.20
N GLU A 44 4.52 -3.05 -6.25
CA GLU A 44 3.91 -3.56 -7.47
C GLU A 44 2.59 -2.81 -7.69
N LEU A 45 2.55 -2.01 -8.76
CA LEU A 45 1.39 -1.25 -9.20
C LEU A 45 0.73 -1.99 -10.36
N LYS A 46 -0.54 -2.35 -10.23
CA LYS A 46 -1.30 -3.03 -11.29
C LYS A 46 -2.54 -2.24 -11.67
N ASN A 47 -2.58 -1.81 -12.92
CA ASN A 47 -3.75 -1.14 -13.51
C ASN A 47 -4.59 -2.14 -14.31
N ASN A 48 -5.64 -2.68 -13.70
CA ASN A 48 -6.64 -3.54 -14.34
C ASN A 48 -7.84 -2.74 -14.87
N THR A 49 -7.67 -1.45 -15.16
CA THR A 49 -8.71 -0.64 -15.81
C THR A 49 -8.47 -0.59 -17.32
N MET A 50 -9.52 -0.32 -18.09
CA MET A 50 -9.47 -0.21 -19.56
C MET A 50 -8.77 1.06 -20.05
N VAL A 51 -8.27 1.91 -19.15
CA VAL A 51 -7.65 3.20 -19.48
C VAL A 51 -6.25 3.29 -18.89
N THR A 52 -5.32 3.89 -19.63
CA THR A 52 -4.02 4.25 -19.09
C THR A 52 -4.21 5.30 -18.01
N LYS A 53 -3.68 5.04 -16.82
CA LYS A 53 -3.71 5.98 -15.69
C LYS A 53 -2.34 6.61 -15.50
N SER A 54 -2.30 7.93 -15.42
CA SER A 54 -1.14 8.67 -14.94
C SER A 54 -1.25 8.84 -13.44
N CYS A 55 -0.22 8.47 -12.69
CA CYS A 55 -0.23 8.51 -11.23
C CYS A 55 1.10 9.02 -10.66
N ARG A 56 1.00 9.72 -9.54
CA ARG A 56 2.11 10.08 -8.67
C ARG A 56 2.18 9.06 -7.53
N VAL A 57 3.36 8.47 -7.33
CA VAL A 57 3.60 7.45 -6.30
C VAL A 57 4.64 7.98 -5.33
N MET A 58 4.31 7.97 -4.04
CA MET A 58 5.21 8.37 -2.97
C MET A 58 5.45 7.17 -2.05
N PHE A 59 6.71 6.76 -1.94
CA PHE A 59 7.20 5.83 -0.94
C PHE A 59 7.63 6.60 0.29
N TYR A 60 7.08 6.24 1.43
CA TYR A 60 7.49 6.79 2.71
C TYR A 60 7.70 5.63 3.68
N ALA A 61 8.92 5.52 4.19
CA ALA A 61 9.34 4.50 5.14
C ALA A 61 9.72 5.15 6.47
N GLN A 62 9.23 4.58 7.56
CA GLN A 62 9.47 5.05 8.91
C GLN A 62 9.75 3.87 9.84
N ALA A 63 10.65 4.06 10.79
CA ALA A 63 10.85 3.10 11.86
C ALA A 63 9.60 3.08 12.76
N ILE A 64 9.03 1.90 12.98
CA ILE A 64 7.82 1.73 13.79
C ILE A 64 8.11 0.69 14.86
N SER A 65 7.75 1.00 16.10
CA SER A 65 7.81 0.03 17.19
C SER A 65 6.59 -0.89 17.17
N TYR A 66 6.69 -2.07 17.80
CA TYR A 66 5.65 -3.11 17.73
C TYR A 66 4.24 -2.64 18.12
N ASN A 67 4.12 -1.58 18.94
CA ASN A 67 2.86 -1.02 19.40
C ASN A 67 2.28 0.05 18.44
N GLY A 68 2.92 0.27 17.29
CA GLY A 68 2.52 1.27 16.31
C GLY A 68 3.04 2.69 16.58
N LYS A 69 3.85 2.91 17.63
CA LYS A 69 4.48 4.22 17.85
C LYS A 69 5.49 4.50 16.75
N LEU A 70 5.26 5.62 16.05
CA LEU A 70 6.07 6.14 14.97
C LEU A 70 7.42 6.65 15.51
N GLY A 71 8.48 6.26 14.83
CA GLY A 71 9.85 6.72 15.05
C GLY A 71 10.34 7.62 13.91
N GLU A 72 11.63 7.53 13.60
CA GLU A 72 12.27 8.37 12.59
C GLU A 72 12.00 7.88 11.16
N THR A 73 11.95 8.81 10.21
CA THR A 73 11.86 8.52 8.78
C THR A 73 13.15 7.85 8.32
N CYS A 74 13.04 6.69 7.67
CA CYS A 74 14.19 5.95 7.14
C CYS A 74 14.24 5.90 5.61
N GLY A 75 13.19 6.35 4.91
CA GLY A 75 13.21 6.43 3.45
C GLY A 75 12.08 7.30 2.89
N LEU A 76 12.39 8.03 1.82
CA LEU A 76 11.42 8.78 1.03
C LEU A 76 11.79 8.62 -0.44
N GLY A 77 10.83 8.22 -1.26
CA GLY A 77 10.97 8.15 -2.71
C GLY A 77 9.71 8.70 -3.36
N GLU A 78 9.86 9.45 -4.44
CA GLU A 78 8.73 10.04 -5.14
C GLU A 78 8.89 9.87 -6.65
N PHE A 79 7.82 9.45 -7.29
CA PHE A 79 7.72 9.25 -8.73
C PHE A 79 6.48 9.99 -9.24
N THR A 80 6.68 11.09 -9.95
CA THR A 80 5.60 12.02 -10.34
C THR A 80 4.91 11.69 -11.65
N GLU A 81 5.52 10.89 -12.53
CA GLU A 81 5.06 10.67 -13.90
C GLU A 81 5.02 9.18 -14.27
N ILE A 82 4.39 8.36 -13.43
CA ILE A 82 4.20 6.94 -13.75
C ILE A 82 2.95 6.79 -14.60
N ASN A 83 3.13 6.27 -15.82
CA ASN A 83 2.02 5.91 -16.71
C ASN A 83 1.79 4.39 -16.62
N LEU A 84 0.71 4.00 -15.97
CA LEU A 84 0.31 2.61 -15.85
C LEU A 84 -0.59 2.26 -17.05
N ALA A 85 -0.05 1.47 -17.98
CA ALA A 85 -0.80 0.94 -19.10
C ALA A 85 -2.01 0.13 -18.62
N SER A 86 -3.09 0.15 -19.41
CA SER A 86 -4.23 -0.74 -19.17
C SER A 86 -3.81 -2.19 -19.36
N THR A 87 -4.16 -3.04 -18.40
CA THR A 87 -4.05 -4.49 -18.57
C THR A 87 -5.41 -4.98 -19.08
N GLU A 88 -5.51 -5.29 -20.37
CA GLU A 88 -6.63 -6.04 -20.96
C GLU A 88 -6.51 -7.54 -20.63
#